data_AF-A0A832WHY2-F1
#
_entry.id   AF-A0A832WHY2-F1
#
_cell.length_a   1.000
_cell.length_b   1.000
_cell.length_c   1.000
_cell.angle_alpha   90.00
_cell.angle_beta   90.00
_cell.angle_gamma   90.00
#
_symmetry.space_group_name_H-M   'P 1'
#
loop_
_entity.id
_entity.type
_entity.pdbx_description
1 polymer ?
#
loop_
_entity_poly.entity_id
_entity_poly.type
_entity_poly.pdbx_seq_one_letter_code
_entity_poly.pdbx_strand_id
1 'polypeptide(L)'
;MLYVVVDGFFGDTGKGKITAYLAMADKPELCVRTGAPNAGHTVVWNGEVTVLRSLPTCFVNPGSKLAVAPGALIKIDVFLSEVKQFGKGRSYVDYNTGVIEDVHLERERRDEFLMKTVGSTGQGVGAAMVDRVLRRLRLAREFEELKPYLADVPAMIHEHREGGVVIEGTQGTFLSLYHGTYPYVTSRDVTASGVLSEAGVGPKAVDHVVLVFKAYVTRVGNGPLPGELSPEEAERRGWAERGAVTGRPRRAAPFNMELAKRAVLLNTPTQIAITKIDVLFKDASGKTKWADLPPEARRWIEEVEEALGVPVTLIGTGPEPHHMVDLRKEKGI
;
A
#
# COMPACT_ATOMS: atom_id res chain seq x y z
N MET A 1 -10.43 16.08 -7.00
CA MET A 1 -9.57 15.74 -5.84
C MET A 1 -8.84 14.44 -6.10
N LEU A 2 -7.50 14.40 -5.99
CA LEU A 2 -6.66 13.24 -6.25
C LEU A 2 -5.73 12.97 -5.06
N TYR A 3 -5.92 11.79 -4.46
CA TYR A 3 -5.08 11.25 -3.40
C TYR A 3 -4.08 10.25 -3.98
N VAL A 4 -2.86 10.26 -3.47
CA VAL A 4 -1.92 9.15 -3.58
C VAL A 4 -1.57 8.63 -2.19
N VAL A 5 -1.77 7.34 -1.97
CA VAL A 5 -1.53 6.67 -0.68
C VAL A 5 -0.26 5.84 -0.78
N VAL A 6 0.76 6.21 -0.01
CA VAL A 6 2.08 5.57 0.02
C VAL A 6 2.48 5.20 1.44
N ASP A 7 3.51 4.37 1.58
CA ASP A 7 3.92 3.78 2.86
C ASP A 7 5.30 4.28 3.25
N GLY A 8 5.41 4.74 4.49
CA GLY A 8 6.62 5.39 4.98
C GLY A 8 7.70 4.44 5.50
N PHE A 9 7.45 3.13 5.55
CA PHE A 9 8.41 2.15 6.08
C PHE A 9 8.74 1.05 5.06
N PHE A 10 8.73 -0.22 5.48
CA PHE A 10 9.11 -1.39 4.67
C PHE A 10 7.88 -2.14 4.16
N GLY A 11 6.78 -1.42 3.90
CA GLY A 11 5.49 -2.04 3.64
C GLY A 11 4.74 -2.36 4.94
N ASP A 12 3.50 -2.82 4.78
CA ASP A 12 2.63 -3.22 5.89
C ASP A 12 2.27 -2.12 6.90
N THR A 13 2.26 -0.85 6.47
CA THR A 13 1.80 0.23 7.35
C THR A 13 0.28 0.35 7.44
N GLY A 14 -0.47 -0.52 6.76
CA GLY A 14 -1.93 -0.46 6.72
C GLY A 14 -2.52 0.41 5.62
N LYS A 15 -1.78 0.64 4.51
CA LYS A 15 -2.30 1.35 3.32
C LYS A 15 -3.68 0.88 2.88
N GLY A 16 -3.91 -0.44 2.84
CA GLY A 16 -5.21 -1.01 2.48
C GLY A 16 -6.36 -0.51 3.35
N LYS A 17 -6.14 -0.40 4.68
CA LYS A 17 -7.10 0.17 5.62
C LYS A 17 -7.34 1.65 5.34
N ILE A 18 -6.28 2.43 5.11
CA ILE A 18 -6.39 3.87 4.83
C ILE A 18 -7.18 4.12 3.54
N THR A 19 -6.83 3.43 2.45
CA THR A 19 -7.56 3.51 1.18
C THR A 19 -9.02 3.09 1.33
N ALA A 20 -9.31 2.03 2.10
CA ALA A 20 -10.69 1.62 2.38
C ALA A 20 -11.45 2.67 3.21
N TYR A 21 -10.79 3.31 4.18
CA TYR A 21 -11.38 4.39 4.95
C TYR A 21 -11.72 5.60 4.06
N LEU A 22 -10.78 6.05 3.21
CA LEU A 22 -11.03 7.11 2.23
C LEU A 22 -12.18 6.75 1.29
N ALA A 23 -12.29 5.47 0.89
CA ALA A 23 -13.40 5.02 0.07
C ALA A 23 -14.77 5.16 0.76
N MET A 24 -14.84 4.92 2.07
CA MET A 24 -16.07 5.08 2.85
C MET A 24 -16.40 6.54 3.14
N ALA A 25 -15.38 7.32 3.53
CA ALA A 25 -15.54 8.70 3.97
C ALA A 25 -15.79 9.65 2.79
N ASP A 26 -15.02 9.49 1.71
CA ASP A 26 -14.96 10.46 0.62
C ASP A 26 -15.64 9.97 -0.64
N LYS A 27 -15.96 8.66 -0.72
CA LYS A 27 -16.68 8.02 -1.83
C LYS A 27 -16.11 8.37 -3.23
N PRO A 28 -14.80 8.18 -3.47
CA PRO A 28 -14.17 8.52 -4.73
C PRO A 28 -14.80 7.74 -5.88
N GLU A 29 -14.99 8.38 -7.02
CA GLU A 29 -15.51 7.73 -8.23
C GLU A 29 -14.56 6.68 -8.80
N LEU A 30 -13.24 6.85 -8.61
CA LEU A 30 -12.22 5.94 -9.12
C LEU A 30 -11.14 5.65 -8.07
N CYS A 31 -10.80 4.38 -7.92
CA CYS A 31 -9.59 3.97 -7.24
C CYS A 31 -8.68 3.19 -8.18
N VAL A 32 -7.39 3.46 -8.10
CA VAL A 32 -6.38 2.89 -9.00
C VAL A 32 -5.30 2.20 -8.19
N ARG A 33 -5.04 0.93 -8.49
CA ARG A 33 -3.96 0.15 -7.90
C ARG A 33 -2.69 0.27 -8.75
N THR A 34 -1.56 0.52 -8.12
CA THR A 34 -0.23 0.40 -8.75
C THR A 34 0.54 -0.80 -8.19
N GLY A 35 1.73 -1.08 -8.71
CA GLY A 35 2.63 -2.08 -8.17
C GLY A 35 2.42 -3.47 -8.71
N ALA A 36 2.50 -4.48 -7.85
CA ALA A 36 2.45 -5.88 -8.27
C ALA A 36 1.88 -6.81 -7.18
N PRO A 37 1.51 -8.06 -7.52
CA PRO A 37 0.81 -8.98 -6.62
C PRO A 37 1.70 -9.54 -5.50
N ASN A 38 2.96 -9.09 -5.38
CA ASN A 38 3.82 -9.41 -4.24
C ASN A 38 3.45 -8.60 -2.98
N ALA A 39 2.63 -7.56 -3.10
CA ALA A 39 1.98 -6.88 -1.97
C ALA A 39 0.52 -7.32 -1.86
N GLY A 40 0.11 -7.73 -0.65
CA GLY A 40 -1.28 -7.96 -0.29
C GLY A 40 -1.73 -6.85 0.65
N HIS A 41 -2.84 -6.20 0.34
CA HIS A 41 -3.45 -5.18 1.18
C HIS A 41 -4.64 -5.78 1.91
N THR A 42 -4.50 -5.87 3.23
CA THR A 42 -5.51 -6.44 4.10
C THR A 42 -6.52 -5.38 4.51
N VAL A 43 -7.80 -5.72 4.43
CA VAL A 43 -8.91 -4.96 4.98
C VAL A 43 -9.79 -5.90 5.79
N VAL A 44 -10.16 -5.48 6.99
CA VAL A 44 -11.20 -6.14 7.79
C VAL A 44 -12.51 -5.42 7.53
N TRP A 45 -13.46 -6.08 6.88
CA TRP A 45 -14.73 -5.49 6.46
C TRP A 45 -15.88 -6.42 6.84
N ASN A 46 -16.87 -5.92 7.58
CA ASN A 46 -17.98 -6.72 8.12
C ASN A 46 -17.53 -7.97 8.90
N GLY A 47 -16.44 -7.84 9.67
CA GLY A 47 -15.83 -8.95 10.42
C GLY A 47 -15.01 -9.93 9.58
N GLU A 48 -14.95 -9.78 8.25
CA GLU A 48 -14.18 -10.66 7.37
C GLU A 48 -12.84 -10.04 6.98
N VAL A 49 -11.77 -10.84 7.03
CA VAL A 49 -10.43 -10.43 6.61
C VAL A 49 -10.27 -10.70 5.11
N THR A 50 -10.18 -9.65 4.32
CA THR A 50 -9.94 -9.71 2.87
C THR A 50 -8.53 -9.25 2.53
N VAL A 51 -7.85 -9.94 1.62
CA VAL A 51 -6.53 -9.57 1.10
C VAL A 51 -6.62 -9.37 -0.40
N LEU A 52 -6.38 -8.15 -0.87
CA LEU A 52 -6.31 -7.83 -2.29
C LEU A 52 -4.88 -7.65 -2.75
N ARG A 53 -4.58 -8.16 -3.94
CA ARG A 53 -3.25 -8.16 -4.56
C ARG A 53 -3.23 -7.46 -5.92
N SER A 54 -4.36 -7.44 -6.63
CA SER A 54 -4.49 -6.82 -7.95
C SER A 54 -5.45 -5.63 -7.96
N LEU A 55 -6.61 -5.73 -7.31
CA LEU A 55 -7.57 -4.63 -7.20
C LEU A 55 -7.24 -3.71 -6.00
N PRO A 56 -7.61 -2.42 -6.08
CA PRO A 56 -7.48 -1.50 -4.96
C PRO A 56 -8.50 -1.81 -3.85
N THR A 57 -8.19 -1.41 -2.61
CA THR A 57 -9.02 -1.73 -1.44
C THR A 57 -10.28 -0.88 -1.28
N CYS A 58 -10.56 0.03 -2.22
CA CYS A 58 -11.81 0.78 -2.27
C CYS A 58 -13.05 -0.08 -2.56
N PHE A 59 -12.92 -1.40 -2.70
CA PHE A 59 -14.05 -2.29 -2.95
C PHE A 59 -15.18 -2.15 -1.93
N VAL A 60 -14.87 -1.70 -0.71
CA VAL A 60 -15.84 -1.41 0.37
C VAL A 60 -16.87 -0.35 -0.03
N ASN A 61 -16.55 0.55 -0.97
CA ASN A 61 -17.51 1.45 -1.60
C ASN A 61 -17.99 0.86 -2.94
N PRO A 62 -19.25 0.43 -3.07
CA PRO A 62 -19.76 -0.16 -4.32
C PRO A 62 -19.82 0.84 -5.48
N GLY A 63 -19.85 2.15 -5.21
CA GLY A 63 -19.89 3.20 -6.23
C GLY A 63 -18.55 3.48 -6.91
N SER A 64 -17.43 3.08 -6.30
CA SER A 64 -16.09 3.33 -6.86
C SER A 64 -15.78 2.36 -8.00
N LYS A 65 -15.30 2.88 -9.14
CA LYS A 65 -14.61 2.09 -10.16
C LYS A 65 -13.26 1.63 -9.61
N LEU A 66 -12.85 0.42 -9.94
CA LEU A 66 -11.61 -0.20 -9.46
C LEU A 66 -10.70 -0.47 -10.65
N ALA A 67 -9.58 0.25 -10.76
CA ALA A 67 -8.69 0.14 -11.92
C ALA A 67 -7.28 -0.31 -11.52
N VAL A 68 -6.56 -0.89 -12.47
CA VAL A 68 -5.14 -1.26 -12.35
C VAL A 68 -4.33 -0.42 -13.34
N ALA A 69 -3.31 0.28 -12.83
CA ALA A 69 -2.50 1.23 -13.57
C ALA A 69 -1.61 0.59 -14.65
N PRO A 70 -1.21 1.34 -15.71
CA PRO A 70 -0.31 0.86 -16.75
C PRO A 70 1.04 0.36 -16.21
N GLY A 71 1.61 1.02 -15.20
CA GLY A 71 2.88 0.63 -14.58
C GLY A 71 2.81 -0.65 -13.72
N ALA A 72 1.61 -1.12 -13.41
CA ALA A 72 1.42 -2.29 -12.56
C ALA A 72 1.76 -3.61 -13.28
N LEU A 73 1.87 -4.66 -12.49
CA LEU A 73 1.88 -6.05 -12.93
C LEU A 73 0.73 -6.81 -12.29
N ILE A 74 0.13 -7.76 -13.01
CA ILE A 74 -0.93 -8.64 -12.48
C ILE A 74 -0.66 -10.09 -12.81
N LYS A 75 -1.28 -10.99 -12.03
CA LYS A 75 -1.51 -12.38 -12.45
C LYS A 75 -3.00 -12.52 -12.80
N ILE A 76 -3.31 -13.09 -13.96
CA ILE A 76 -4.69 -13.09 -14.52
C ILE A 76 -5.66 -13.80 -13.58
N ASP A 77 -5.31 -14.98 -13.08
CA ASP A 77 -6.10 -15.76 -12.13
C ASP A 77 -6.42 -14.96 -10.85
N VAL A 78 -5.43 -14.25 -10.29
CA VAL A 78 -5.60 -13.38 -9.12
C VAL A 78 -6.54 -12.22 -9.43
N PHE A 79 -6.30 -11.50 -10.53
CA PHE A 79 -7.17 -10.38 -10.94
C PHE A 79 -8.61 -10.84 -11.15
N LEU A 80 -8.85 -11.88 -11.95
CA LEU A 80 -10.21 -12.36 -12.25
C LEU A 80 -10.95 -12.88 -11.01
N SER A 81 -10.23 -13.52 -10.08
CA SER A 81 -10.79 -13.95 -8.80
C SER A 81 -11.25 -12.75 -7.95
N GLU A 82 -10.43 -11.71 -7.85
CA GLU A 82 -10.76 -10.49 -7.12
C GLU A 82 -11.90 -9.72 -7.79
N VAL A 83 -11.93 -9.66 -9.13
CA VAL A 83 -13.06 -9.07 -9.88
C VAL A 83 -14.36 -9.79 -9.57
N LYS A 84 -14.36 -11.13 -9.63
CA LYS A 84 -15.56 -11.94 -9.36
C LYS A 84 -16.13 -11.68 -7.97
N GLN A 85 -15.26 -11.53 -6.97
CA GLN A 85 -15.66 -11.38 -5.57
C GLN A 85 -16.03 -9.94 -5.21
N PHE A 86 -15.27 -8.95 -5.70
CA PHE A 86 -15.31 -7.59 -5.14
C PHE A 86 -15.61 -6.51 -6.17
N GLY A 87 -15.47 -6.79 -7.47
CA GLY A 87 -15.37 -5.75 -8.50
C GLY A 87 -16.20 -5.98 -9.77
N LYS A 88 -17.15 -6.93 -9.77
CA LYS A 88 -17.91 -7.31 -10.97
C LYS A 88 -18.64 -6.09 -11.58
N GLY A 89 -18.42 -5.84 -12.87
CA GLY A 89 -19.05 -4.73 -13.61
C GLY A 89 -18.46 -3.34 -13.36
N ARG A 90 -17.40 -3.24 -12.55
CA ARG A 90 -16.75 -1.97 -12.19
C ARG A 90 -15.22 -2.06 -12.11
N SER A 91 -14.64 -3.14 -12.62
CA SER A 91 -13.20 -3.37 -12.60
C SER A 91 -12.58 -3.16 -13.97
N TYR A 92 -11.42 -2.54 -13.98
CA TYR A 92 -10.69 -2.17 -15.18
C TYR A 92 -9.20 -2.48 -15.02
N VAL A 93 -8.53 -2.75 -16.13
CA VAL A 93 -7.08 -2.93 -16.20
C VAL A 93 -6.56 -2.14 -17.39
N ASP A 94 -5.49 -1.37 -17.18
CA ASP A 94 -4.90 -0.64 -18.28
C ASP A 94 -4.35 -1.59 -19.34
N TYR A 95 -4.56 -1.29 -20.62
CA TYR A 95 -4.09 -2.11 -21.73
C TYR A 95 -2.55 -2.28 -21.77
N ASN A 96 -1.78 -1.44 -21.09
CA ASN A 96 -0.33 -1.53 -20.92
C ASN A 96 0.11 -2.20 -19.60
N THR A 97 -0.81 -2.69 -18.77
CA THR A 97 -0.46 -3.44 -17.55
C THR A 97 0.30 -4.70 -17.92
N GLY A 98 1.42 -4.99 -17.25
CA GLY A 98 2.21 -6.19 -17.55
C GLY A 98 1.61 -7.45 -16.92
N VAL A 99 1.72 -8.59 -17.60
CA VAL A 99 1.17 -9.86 -17.11
C VAL A 99 2.29 -10.78 -16.63
N ILE A 100 2.17 -11.23 -15.38
CA ILE A 100 3.07 -12.22 -14.79
C ILE A 100 2.58 -13.61 -15.18
N GLU A 101 3.33 -14.26 -16.05
CA GLU A 101 3.17 -15.67 -16.44
C GLU A 101 4.00 -16.62 -15.54
N ASP A 102 3.67 -17.92 -15.55
CA ASP A 102 4.30 -18.93 -14.70
C ASP A 102 5.82 -19.05 -14.91
N VAL A 103 6.31 -18.80 -16.13
CA VAL A 103 7.75 -18.75 -16.43
C VAL A 103 8.50 -17.73 -15.55
N HIS A 104 7.87 -16.61 -15.21
CA HIS A 104 8.47 -15.61 -14.33
C HIS A 104 8.55 -16.11 -12.89
N LEU A 105 7.52 -16.83 -12.42
CA LEU A 105 7.53 -17.45 -11.09
C LEU A 105 8.64 -18.50 -11.00
N GLU A 106 8.75 -19.36 -12.00
CA GLU A 106 9.79 -20.39 -12.06
C GLU A 106 11.19 -19.77 -12.06
N ARG A 107 11.41 -18.76 -12.91
CA ARG A 107 12.70 -18.05 -13.01
C ARG A 107 13.08 -17.40 -11.70
N GLU A 108 12.16 -16.69 -11.04
CA GLU A 108 12.43 -16.08 -9.73
C GLU A 108 12.70 -17.12 -8.65
N ARG A 109 11.95 -18.23 -8.62
CA ARG A 109 12.11 -19.29 -7.60
C ARG A 109 13.38 -20.13 -7.77
N ARG A 110 13.92 -20.22 -8.99
CA ARG A 110 15.19 -20.89 -9.28
C ARG A 110 16.41 -20.01 -8.97
N ASP A 111 16.22 -18.71 -8.84
CA ASP A 111 17.31 -17.79 -8.49
C ASP A 111 17.60 -17.83 -6.98
N GLU A 112 18.73 -18.45 -6.62
CA GLU A 112 19.11 -18.59 -5.22
C GLU A 112 19.38 -17.25 -4.54
N PHE A 113 19.92 -16.26 -5.25
CA PHE A 113 20.19 -14.94 -4.68
C PHE A 113 18.88 -14.24 -4.34
N LEU A 114 17.90 -14.25 -5.24
CA LEU A 114 16.59 -13.66 -4.97
C LEU A 114 15.86 -14.38 -3.84
N MET A 115 15.88 -15.71 -3.81
CA MET A 115 15.13 -16.47 -2.81
C MET A 115 15.81 -16.53 -1.44
N LYS A 116 17.13 -16.76 -1.38
CA LYS A 116 17.87 -16.93 -0.12
C LYS A 116 18.46 -15.63 0.41
N THR A 117 19.02 -14.77 -0.46
CA THR A 117 19.68 -13.53 -0.03
C THR A 117 18.68 -12.40 0.10
N VAL A 118 17.92 -12.06 -0.95
CA VAL A 118 16.93 -10.97 -0.89
C VAL A 118 15.72 -11.38 -0.04
N GLY A 119 15.28 -12.64 -0.18
CA GLY A 119 14.06 -13.12 0.45
C GLY A 119 12.81 -12.73 -0.34
N SER A 120 12.85 -12.88 -1.66
CA SER A 120 11.72 -12.58 -2.55
C SER A 120 10.44 -13.35 -2.15
N THR A 121 9.29 -12.84 -2.60
CA THR A 121 7.98 -13.48 -2.43
C THR A 121 7.74 -14.64 -3.41
N GLY A 122 8.59 -14.81 -4.43
CA GLY A 122 8.47 -15.88 -5.43
C GLY A 122 7.19 -15.78 -6.26
N GLN A 123 6.75 -14.55 -6.54
CA GLN A 123 5.52 -14.23 -7.27
C GLN A 123 5.78 -13.82 -8.73
N GLY A 124 7.01 -13.95 -9.23
CA GLY A 124 7.45 -13.60 -10.58
C GLY A 124 7.71 -12.12 -10.81
N VAL A 125 7.65 -11.26 -9.78
CA VAL A 125 7.67 -9.80 -9.95
C VAL A 125 9.02 -9.29 -10.43
N GLY A 126 10.12 -9.79 -9.87
CA GLY A 126 11.47 -9.42 -10.33
C GLY A 126 11.70 -9.85 -11.78
N ALA A 127 11.41 -11.11 -12.09
CA ALA A 127 11.58 -11.68 -13.43
C ALA A 127 10.74 -10.96 -14.49
N ALA A 128 9.45 -10.71 -14.22
CA ALA A 128 8.58 -9.96 -15.12
C ALA A 128 9.05 -8.52 -15.33
N MET A 129 9.59 -7.86 -14.30
CA MET A 129 10.18 -6.53 -14.46
C MET A 129 11.43 -6.52 -15.33
N VAL A 130 12.28 -7.56 -15.26
CA VAL A 130 13.41 -7.70 -16.19
C VAL A 130 12.90 -7.77 -17.62
N ASP A 131 11.89 -8.58 -17.88
CA ASP A 131 11.34 -8.73 -19.22
C ASP A 131 10.62 -7.44 -19.68
N ARG A 132 10.01 -6.68 -18.76
CA ARG A 132 9.43 -5.36 -19.05
C ARG A 132 10.50 -4.35 -19.46
N VAL A 133 11.60 -4.28 -18.72
CA VAL A 133 12.74 -3.40 -19.04
C VAL A 133 13.38 -3.77 -20.37
N LEU A 134 13.46 -5.07 -20.68
CA LEU A 134 13.96 -5.58 -21.96
C LEU A 134 12.92 -5.51 -23.10
N ARG A 135 11.72 -4.97 -22.86
CA ARG A 135 10.61 -4.85 -23.82
C ARG A 135 10.15 -6.19 -24.40
N ARG A 136 10.14 -7.23 -23.57
CA ARG A 136 9.71 -8.60 -23.91
C ARG A 136 8.47 -9.06 -23.13
N LEU A 137 8.11 -8.37 -22.05
CA LEU A 137 6.94 -8.71 -21.25
C LEU A 137 5.65 -8.49 -22.07
N ARG A 138 4.77 -9.48 -22.04
CA ARG A 138 3.42 -9.39 -22.61
C ARG A 138 2.53 -8.49 -21.77
N LEU A 139 1.70 -7.69 -22.42
CA LEU A 139 0.81 -6.72 -21.78
C LEU A 139 -0.64 -7.20 -21.79
N ALA A 140 -1.48 -6.61 -20.93
CA ALA A 140 -2.87 -7.01 -20.72
C ALA A 140 -3.68 -7.12 -22.02
N ARG A 141 -3.44 -6.22 -22.99
CA ARG A 141 -4.10 -6.24 -24.31
C ARG A 141 -3.86 -7.49 -25.16
N GLU A 142 -2.84 -8.27 -24.83
CA GLU A 142 -2.45 -9.49 -25.56
C GLU A 142 -3.13 -10.76 -25.02
N PHE A 143 -4.04 -10.63 -24.04
CA PHE A 143 -4.74 -11.74 -23.40
C PHE A 143 -6.25 -11.60 -23.60
N GLU A 144 -6.87 -12.63 -24.20
CA GLU A 144 -8.30 -12.65 -24.53
C GLU A 144 -9.18 -12.50 -23.28
N GLU A 145 -8.78 -13.11 -22.18
CA GLU A 145 -9.49 -13.12 -20.90
C GLU A 145 -9.59 -11.72 -20.26
N LEU A 146 -8.67 -10.81 -20.62
CA LEU A 146 -8.62 -9.45 -20.11
C LEU A 146 -9.39 -8.45 -20.97
N LYS A 147 -9.74 -8.79 -22.22
CA LYS A 147 -10.44 -7.89 -23.16
C LYS A 147 -11.67 -7.18 -22.56
N PRO A 148 -12.54 -7.84 -21.77
CA PRO A 148 -13.71 -7.17 -21.18
C PRO A 148 -13.38 -6.09 -20.14
N TYR A 149 -12.14 -6.04 -19.66
CA TYR A 149 -11.70 -5.16 -18.58
C TYR A 149 -10.72 -4.08 -19.04
N LEU A 150 -10.27 -4.12 -20.30
CA LEU A 150 -9.27 -3.17 -20.82
C LEU A 150 -9.82 -1.74 -20.79
N ALA A 151 -9.01 -0.81 -20.31
CA ALA A 151 -9.32 0.62 -20.30
C ALA A 151 -8.06 1.47 -20.50
N ASP A 152 -8.26 2.75 -20.82
CA ASP A 152 -7.22 3.78 -20.70
C ASP A 152 -7.30 4.37 -19.29
N VAL A 153 -6.50 3.83 -18.37
CA VAL A 153 -6.61 4.21 -16.95
C VAL A 153 -6.12 5.64 -16.70
N PRO A 154 -5.03 6.14 -17.32
CA PRO A 154 -4.69 7.56 -17.26
C PRO A 154 -5.82 8.50 -17.72
N ALA A 155 -6.52 8.17 -18.81
CA ALA A 155 -7.70 8.94 -19.23
C ALA A 155 -8.83 8.88 -18.19
N MET A 156 -9.12 7.69 -17.64
CA MET A 156 -10.11 7.54 -16.56
C MET A 156 -9.77 8.39 -15.33
N ILE A 157 -8.49 8.47 -14.93
CA ILE A 157 -8.05 9.33 -13.81
C ILE A 157 -8.36 10.80 -14.10
N HIS A 158 -8.15 11.25 -15.33
CA HIS A 158 -8.46 12.61 -15.73
C HIS A 158 -9.97 12.87 -15.73
N GLU A 159 -10.75 11.98 -16.35
CA GLU A 159 -12.21 12.09 -16.46
C GLU A 159 -12.93 12.10 -15.11
N HIS A 160 -12.46 11.29 -14.15
CA HIS A 160 -13.12 11.11 -12.85
C HIS A 160 -12.52 12.01 -11.75
N ARG A 161 -11.64 12.96 -12.10
CA ARG A 161 -10.95 13.81 -11.13
C ARG A 161 -11.91 14.58 -10.23
N GLU A 162 -12.99 15.12 -10.81
CA GLU A 162 -13.98 15.93 -10.08
C GLU A 162 -14.72 15.10 -9.03
N GLY A 163 -15.04 13.84 -9.35
CA GLY A 163 -15.68 12.89 -8.44
C GLY A 163 -14.74 12.19 -7.45
N GLY A 164 -13.45 12.55 -7.46
CA GLY A 164 -12.45 12.02 -6.54
C GLY A 164 -11.74 10.77 -7.06
N VAL A 165 -10.41 10.79 -6.97
CA VAL A 165 -9.54 9.67 -7.35
C VAL A 165 -8.62 9.30 -6.20
N VAL A 166 -8.48 8.01 -5.91
CA VAL A 166 -7.48 7.50 -4.96
C VAL A 166 -6.53 6.54 -5.67
N ILE A 167 -5.24 6.86 -5.65
CA ILE A 167 -4.17 5.99 -6.17
C ILE A 167 -3.52 5.26 -4.99
N GLU A 168 -3.57 3.94 -5.03
CA GLU A 168 -3.10 3.07 -3.97
C GLU A 168 -1.76 2.41 -4.32
N GLY A 169 -0.68 2.90 -3.70
CA GLY A 169 0.67 2.36 -3.85
C GLY A 169 0.89 1.01 -3.15
N THR A 170 1.95 0.30 -3.54
CA THR A 170 2.39 -0.97 -2.94
C THR A 170 3.72 -0.85 -2.22
N GLN A 171 4.05 -1.86 -1.40
CA GLN A 171 5.28 -1.91 -0.58
C GLN A 171 5.43 -0.67 0.29
N GLY A 172 6.65 -0.21 0.57
CA GLY A 172 6.91 1.00 1.37
C GLY A 172 8.26 1.60 1.03
N THR A 173 8.45 2.85 1.41
CA THR A 173 9.57 3.72 1.02
C THR A 173 10.94 3.02 1.05
N PHE A 174 11.24 2.24 2.08
CA PHE A 174 12.56 1.58 2.22
C PHE A 174 12.69 0.23 1.49
N LEU A 175 11.64 -0.17 0.77
CA LEU A 175 11.66 -1.21 -0.26
C LEU A 175 11.75 -0.62 -1.67
N SER A 176 11.87 0.71 -1.84
CA SER A 176 12.17 1.33 -3.14
C SER A 176 13.45 0.76 -3.73
N LEU A 177 13.43 0.46 -5.03
CA LEU A 177 14.61 0.01 -5.77
C LEU A 177 15.78 1.01 -5.69
N TYR A 178 15.48 2.30 -5.62
CA TYR A 178 16.49 3.37 -5.66
C TYR A 178 16.80 3.95 -4.29
N HIS A 179 15.79 4.04 -3.43
CA HIS A 179 15.88 4.78 -2.16
C HIS A 179 15.79 3.87 -0.93
N GLY A 180 15.61 2.57 -1.16
CA GLY A 180 15.54 1.57 -0.11
C GLY A 180 16.89 0.93 0.24
N THR A 181 16.80 -0.17 0.97
CA THR A 181 17.96 -0.92 1.47
C THR A 181 18.49 -1.94 0.46
N TYR A 182 18.84 -1.48 -0.75
CA TYR A 182 19.34 -2.34 -1.83
C TYR A 182 20.49 -3.26 -1.33
N PRO A 183 20.49 -4.56 -1.66
CA PRO A 183 19.61 -5.26 -2.62
C PRO A 183 18.29 -5.78 -2.03
N TYR A 184 17.99 -5.53 -0.76
CA TYR A 184 16.83 -6.08 -0.06
C TYR A 184 15.55 -5.26 -0.29
N VAL A 185 15.20 -5.04 -1.55
CA VAL A 185 14.16 -4.12 -2.00
C VAL A 185 13.25 -4.79 -3.03
N THR A 186 12.14 -4.13 -3.41
CA THR A 186 11.35 -4.57 -4.56
C THR A 186 12.00 -4.11 -5.87
N SER A 187 11.50 -4.60 -7.01
CA SER A 187 12.05 -4.32 -8.34
C SER A 187 11.60 -3.00 -8.97
N ARG A 188 11.16 -2.03 -8.16
CA ARG A 188 10.60 -0.75 -8.61
C ARG A 188 10.73 0.34 -7.54
N ASP A 189 10.59 1.59 -7.96
CA ASP A 189 10.37 2.67 -6.99
C ASP A 189 8.94 2.66 -6.46
N VAL A 190 8.78 2.99 -5.18
CA VAL A 190 7.51 2.92 -4.46
C VAL A 190 7.23 4.19 -3.64
N THR A 191 7.99 5.26 -3.92
CA THR A 191 7.67 6.60 -3.45
C THR A 191 6.42 7.15 -4.14
N ALA A 192 5.90 8.28 -3.65
CA ALA A 192 4.81 9.00 -4.30
C ALA A 192 5.09 9.24 -5.78
N SER A 193 6.29 9.72 -6.14
CA SER A 193 6.68 9.94 -7.53
C SER A 193 6.69 8.65 -8.36
N GLY A 194 7.20 7.55 -7.82
CA GLY A 194 7.17 6.24 -8.47
C GLY A 194 5.74 5.76 -8.74
N VAL A 195 4.87 5.88 -7.74
CA VAL A 195 3.44 5.51 -7.85
C VAL A 195 2.71 6.37 -8.89
N LEU A 196 2.97 7.68 -8.94
CA LEU A 196 2.39 8.57 -9.94
C LEU A 196 2.88 8.25 -11.35
N SER A 197 4.16 7.91 -11.50
CA SER A 197 4.72 7.46 -12.77
C SER A 197 4.06 6.17 -13.24
N GLU A 198 3.75 5.24 -12.34
CA GLU A 198 3.02 4.01 -12.71
C GLU A 198 1.58 4.29 -13.11
N ALA A 199 0.90 5.22 -12.44
CA ALA A 199 -0.48 5.58 -12.70
C ALA A 199 -0.68 6.46 -13.94
N GLY A 200 0.39 7.06 -14.49
CA GLY A 200 0.31 8.00 -15.61
C GLY A 200 -0.17 9.38 -15.19
N VAL A 201 0.17 9.82 -13.98
CA VAL A 201 -0.27 11.11 -13.40
C VAL A 201 0.89 12.09 -13.31
N GLY A 202 0.71 13.29 -13.87
CA GLY A 202 1.68 14.37 -13.73
C GLY A 202 1.75 14.88 -12.28
N PRO A 203 2.93 15.20 -11.72
CA PRO A 203 3.08 15.53 -10.31
C PRO A 203 2.29 16.78 -9.87
N LYS A 204 2.05 17.74 -10.78
CA LYS A 204 1.24 18.94 -10.50
C LYS A 204 -0.26 18.65 -10.34
N ALA A 205 -0.72 17.45 -10.70
CA ALA A 205 -2.12 17.06 -10.57
C ALA A 205 -2.41 16.37 -9.22
N VAL A 206 -1.45 16.27 -8.30
CA VAL A 206 -1.70 15.64 -7.00
C VAL A 206 -2.17 16.67 -6.01
N ASP A 207 -3.33 16.43 -5.40
CA ASP A 207 -3.88 17.32 -4.37
C ASP A 207 -3.39 16.87 -2.98
N HIS A 208 -3.37 15.56 -2.74
CA HIS A 208 -2.96 15.01 -1.45
C HIS A 208 -2.02 13.81 -1.60
N VAL A 209 -0.93 13.85 -0.85
CA VAL A 209 -0.03 12.71 -0.64
C VAL A 209 -0.21 12.24 0.80
N VAL A 210 -0.80 11.06 0.97
CA VAL A 210 -1.02 10.43 2.28
C VAL A 210 0.12 9.44 2.54
N LEU A 211 1.01 9.81 3.47
CA LEU A 211 2.09 8.93 3.89
C LEU A 211 1.64 8.12 5.11
N VAL A 212 1.51 6.80 4.92
CA VAL A 212 1.02 5.89 5.94
C VAL A 212 2.18 5.30 6.72
N PHE A 213 2.18 5.53 8.03
CA PHE A 213 3.02 4.85 9.00
C PHE A 213 2.20 3.87 9.84
N LYS A 214 2.90 2.88 10.40
CA LYS A 214 2.39 2.07 11.51
C LYS A 214 3.10 2.53 12.77
N ALA A 215 2.43 2.49 13.92
CA ALA A 215 2.99 2.95 15.19
C ALA A 215 4.21 2.14 15.68
N TYR A 216 4.59 1.09 14.95
CA TYR A 216 5.86 0.38 15.04
C TYR A 216 6.28 -0.08 13.63
N VAL A 217 7.56 -0.38 13.43
CA VAL A 217 8.10 -0.77 12.13
C VAL A 217 8.08 -2.29 12.01
N THR A 218 7.71 -2.80 10.83
CA THR A 218 7.86 -4.22 10.50
C THR A 218 8.52 -4.43 9.15
N ARG A 219 9.21 -5.55 8.99
CA ARG A 219 9.85 -5.94 7.74
C ARG A 219 9.64 -7.43 7.45
N VAL A 220 9.32 -7.75 6.19
CA VAL A 220 9.28 -9.14 5.67
C VAL A 220 10.56 -9.40 4.88
N GLY A 221 11.11 -10.62 5.00
CA GLY A 221 12.32 -11.00 4.29
C GLY A 221 13.59 -10.44 4.94
N ASN A 222 14.70 -10.57 4.24
CA ASN A 222 16.02 -10.20 4.75
C ASN A 222 16.27 -8.69 4.68
N GLY A 223 17.48 -8.29 5.05
CA GLY A 223 17.97 -6.91 5.03
C GLY A 223 17.90 -6.20 6.39
N PRO A 224 18.54 -5.04 6.52
CA PRO A 224 18.72 -4.37 7.81
C PRO A 224 17.40 -3.82 8.37
N LEU A 225 17.15 -4.01 9.66
CA LEU A 225 16.05 -3.37 10.39
C LEU A 225 16.62 -2.70 11.64
N PRO A 226 16.85 -1.37 11.62
CA PRO A 226 17.36 -0.65 12.79
C PRO A 226 16.41 -0.79 13.98
N GLY A 227 16.93 -1.20 15.14
CA GLY A 227 16.13 -1.42 16.34
C GLY A 227 15.30 -2.71 16.33
N GLU A 228 15.66 -3.68 15.49
CA GLU A 228 15.00 -4.99 15.44
C GLU A 228 14.97 -5.65 16.83
N LEU A 229 13.77 -6.09 17.23
CA LEU A 229 13.52 -6.82 18.46
C LEU A 229 13.73 -8.32 18.26
N SER A 230 14.01 -9.05 19.34
CA SER A 230 13.95 -10.51 19.28
C SER A 230 12.52 -10.98 18.98
N PRO A 231 12.34 -12.17 18.36
CA PRO A 231 11.01 -12.73 18.12
C PRO A 231 10.15 -12.83 19.39
N GLU A 232 10.75 -13.20 20.52
CA GLU A 232 10.07 -13.34 21.81
C GLU A 232 9.58 -11.99 22.34
N GLU A 233 10.38 -10.94 22.18
CA GLU A 233 10.00 -9.57 22.55
C GLU A 233 8.85 -9.06 21.66
N ALA A 234 8.93 -9.31 20.36
CA ALA A 234 7.88 -8.93 19.41
C ALA A 234 6.55 -9.65 19.72
N GLU A 235 6.60 -10.94 20.06
CA GLU A 235 5.43 -11.72 20.49
C GLU A 235 4.84 -11.15 21.79
N ARG A 236 5.69 -10.89 22.80
CA ARG A 236 5.24 -10.33 24.09
C ARG A 236 4.53 -8.99 23.94
N ARG A 237 4.94 -8.17 22.96
CA ARG A 237 4.30 -6.88 22.65
C ARG A 237 3.06 -6.99 21.76
N GLY A 238 2.75 -8.18 21.24
CA GLY A 238 1.69 -8.36 20.23
C GLY A 238 2.04 -7.78 18.85
N TRP A 239 3.33 -7.61 18.56
CA TRP A 239 3.84 -7.06 17.29
C TRP A 239 4.21 -8.15 16.28
N ALA A 240 4.15 -9.41 16.69
CA ALA A 240 4.37 -10.55 15.81
C ALA A 240 3.25 -10.65 14.77
N GLU A 241 3.61 -10.42 13.51
CA GLU A 241 2.69 -10.44 12.38
C GLU A 241 3.17 -11.37 11.29
N ARG A 242 2.26 -11.81 10.41
CA ARG A 242 2.59 -12.63 9.24
C ARG A 242 2.26 -11.90 7.95
N GLY A 243 3.11 -12.06 6.94
CA GLY A 243 2.89 -11.47 5.62
C GLY A 243 1.67 -12.06 4.91
N ALA A 244 0.76 -11.21 4.45
CA ALA A 244 -0.51 -11.62 3.83
C ALA A 244 -0.35 -12.51 2.58
N VAL A 245 0.77 -12.40 1.85
CA VAL A 245 1.02 -13.18 0.62
C VAL A 245 1.83 -14.45 0.88
N THR A 246 2.88 -14.37 1.71
CA THR A 246 3.84 -15.48 1.88
C THR A 246 3.65 -16.27 3.18
N GLY A 247 2.85 -15.77 4.13
CA GLY A 247 2.69 -16.34 5.48
C GLY A 247 3.93 -16.22 6.37
N ARG A 248 5.05 -15.67 5.85
CA ARG A 248 6.31 -15.52 6.58
C ARG A 248 6.16 -14.56 7.77
N PRO A 249 6.82 -14.84 8.91
CA PRO A 249 6.82 -13.92 10.04
C PRO A 249 7.47 -12.59 9.67
N ARG A 250 6.97 -11.51 10.26
CA ARG A 250 7.52 -10.17 10.15
C ARG A 250 8.44 -9.91 11.33
N ARG A 251 9.62 -9.37 11.02
CA ARG A 251 10.53 -8.78 12.02
C ARG A 251 9.95 -7.45 12.45
N ALA A 252 10.07 -7.10 13.73
CA ALA A 252 9.47 -5.91 14.31
C ALA A 252 10.52 -5.03 15.00
N ALA A 253 10.32 -3.73 14.95
CA ALA A 253 11.14 -2.72 15.62
C ALA A 253 10.25 -1.58 16.13
N PRO A 254 10.66 -0.83 17.17
CA PRO A 254 9.96 0.38 17.58
C PRO A 254 9.82 1.40 16.44
N PHE A 255 8.89 2.34 16.59
CA PHE A 255 8.78 3.46 15.65
C PHE A 255 10.13 4.18 15.52
N ASN A 256 10.57 4.40 14.29
CA ASN A 256 11.87 5.01 14.01
C ASN A 256 11.68 6.39 13.39
N MET A 257 11.99 7.42 14.18
CA MET A 257 11.83 8.82 13.79
C MET A 257 12.74 9.23 12.63
N GLU A 258 13.96 8.69 12.56
CA GLU A 258 14.90 9.00 11.47
C GLU A 258 14.43 8.44 10.13
N LEU A 259 13.95 7.19 10.14
CA LEU A 259 13.30 6.58 8.98
C LEU A 259 12.05 7.36 8.57
N ALA A 260 11.22 7.77 9.53
CA ALA A 260 10.03 8.56 9.24
C ALA A 260 10.37 9.92 8.61
N LYS A 261 11.37 10.66 9.13
CA LYS A 261 11.87 11.92 8.55
C LYS A 261 12.39 11.71 7.12
N ARG A 262 13.12 10.63 6.87
CA ARG A 262 13.59 10.31 5.52
C ARG A 262 12.44 9.98 4.56
N ALA A 263 11.41 9.29 5.04
CA ALA A 263 10.23 9.01 4.22
C ALA A 263 9.42 10.27 3.90
N VAL A 264 9.30 11.20 4.85
CA VAL A 264 8.70 12.53 4.63
C VAL A 264 9.49 13.29 3.56
N LEU A 265 10.82 13.32 3.65
CA LEU A 265 11.68 13.96 2.65
C LEU A 265 11.47 13.39 1.23
N LEU A 266 11.36 12.07 1.10
CA LEU A 266 11.27 11.40 -0.20
C LEU A 266 9.87 11.49 -0.84
N ASN A 267 8.82 11.61 -0.03
CA ASN A 267 7.44 11.58 -0.52
C ASN A 267 6.74 12.94 -0.46
N THR A 268 7.30 13.92 0.26
CA THR A 268 6.72 15.26 0.48
C THR A 268 5.22 15.20 0.78
N PRO A 269 4.80 14.48 1.85
CA PRO A 269 3.40 14.28 2.13
C PRO A 269 2.69 15.58 2.52
N THR A 270 1.43 15.70 2.09
CA THR A 270 0.53 16.75 2.59
C THR A 270 -0.05 16.37 3.95
N GLN A 271 -0.13 15.07 4.24
CA GLN A 271 -0.68 14.54 5.49
C GLN A 271 -0.12 13.15 5.81
N ILE A 272 -0.16 12.81 7.09
CA ILE A 272 0.26 11.51 7.62
C ILE A 272 -0.95 10.73 8.14
N ALA A 273 -0.96 9.43 7.85
CA ALA A 273 -1.84 8.48 8.50
C ALA A 273 -1.02 7.54 9.40
N ILE A 274 -1.42 7.33 10.65
CA ILE A 274 -0.76 6.38 11.56
C ILE A 274 -1.74 5.26 11.91
N THR A 275 -1.36 4.01 11.66
CA THR A 275 -2.17 2.84 12.02
C THR A 275 -1.63 2.10 13.24
N LYS A 276 -2.48 1.25 13.82
CA LYS A 276 -2.16 0.36 14.94
C LYS A 276 -1.72 1.09 16.20
N ILE A 277 -2.27 2.27 16.47
CA ILE A 277 -2.03 2.94 17.75
C ILE A 277 -2.63 2.14 18.91
N ASP A 278 -3.68 1.35 18.66
CA ASP A 278 -4.32 0.42 19.60
C ASP A 278 -3.39 -0.71 20.06
N VAL A 279 -2.34 -1.01 19.29
CA VAL A 279 -1.33 -2.00 19.68
C VAL A 279 -0.35 -1.43 20.72
N LEU A 280 -0.03 -0.13 20.64
CA LEU A 280 0.81 0.54 21.64
C LEU A 280 -0.01 1.00 22.85
N PHE A 281 -1.21 1.52 22.60
CA PHE A 281 -2.11 2.10 23.57
C PHE A 281 -3.44 1.36 23.51
N LYS A 282 -3.57 0.26 24.27
CA LYS A 282 -4.73 -0.66 24.21
C LYS A 282 -6.07 0.05 24.35
N ASP A 283 -6.13 1.08 25.19
CA ASP A 283 -7.36 1.86 25.45
C ASP A 283 -7.76 2.79 24.29
N ALA A 284 -6.90 2.94 23.27
CA ALA A 284 -7.25 3.59 22.01
C ALA A 284 -8.11 2.70 21.09
N SER A 285 -8.28 1.41 21.40
CA SER A 285 -9.02 0.47 20.55
C SER A 285 -10.45 0.94 20.27
N GLY A 286 -10.82 0.98 18.99
CA GLY A 286 -12.15 1.34 18.50
C GLY A 286 -12.54 2.82 18.65
N LYS A 287 -11.66 3.69 19.19
CA LYS A 287 -11.96 5.11 19.34
C LYS A 287 -12.04 5.80 17.97
N THR A 288 -13.01 6.69 17.79
CA THR A 288 -13.25 7.42 16.53
C THR A 288 -13.21 8.94 16.69
N LYS A 289 -13.00 9.44 17.92
CA LYS A 289 -12.84 10.86 18.21
C LYS A 289 -11.52 11.10 18.92
N TRP A 290 -10.87 12.22 18.60
CA TRP A 290 -9.61 12.62 19.22
C TRP A 290 -9.69 12.73 20.74
N ALA A 291 -10.77 13.32 21.26
CA ALA A 291 -10.97 13.51 22.70
C ALA A 291 -11.08 12.18 23.49
N ASP A 292 -11.44 11.09 22.81
CA ASP A 292 -11.61 9.77 23.44
C ASP A 292 -10.30 8.96 23.45
N LEU A 293 -9.24 9.46 22.82
CA LEU A 293 -7.93 8.82 22.84
C LEU A 293 -7.24 9.02 24.20
N PRO A 294 -6.52 8.00 24.70
CA PRO A 294 -5.73 8.11 25.92
C PRO A 294 -4.75 9.30 25.85
N PRO A 295 -4.53 10.05 26.96
CA PRO A 295 -3.63 11.20 26.97
C PRO A 295 -2.21 10.89 26.47
N GLU A 296 -1.67 9.71 26.78
CA GLU A 296 -0.39 9.23 26.29
C GLU A 296 -0.36 8.96 24.78
N ALA A 297 -1.47 8.46 24.21
CA ALA A 297 -1.58 8.24 22.77
C ALA A 297 -1.60 9.59 22.03
N ARG A 298 -2.35 10.56 22.54
CA ARG A 298 -2.40 11.93 21.98
C ARG A 298 -1.04 12.59 22.02
N ARG A 299 -0.34 12.56 23.17
CA ARG A 299 1.01 13.11 23.30
C ARG A 299 2.00 12.47 22.32
N TRP A 300 1.98 11.14 22.19
CA TRP A 300 2.85 10.45 21.25
C TRP A 300 2.57 10.86 19.78
N ILE A 301 1.30 11.04 19.41
CA ILE A 301 0.92 11.52 18.07
C ILE A 301 1.39 12.96 17.85
N GLU A 302 1.21 13.84 18.84
CA GLU A 302 1.66 15.23 18.79
C GLU A 302 3.19 15.33 18.64
N GLU A 303 3.95 14.51 19.38
CA GLU A 303 5.41 14.41 19.25
C GLU A 303 5.84 13.93 17.85
N VAL A 304 5.11 12.97 17.27
CA VAL A 304 5.38 12.51 15.89
C VAL A 304 5.06 13.60 14.87
N GLU A 305 3.93 14.29 15.02
CA GLU A 305 3.54 15.40 14.15
C GLU A 305 4.57 16.53 14.20
N GLU A 306 4.95 16.98 15.41
CA GLU A 306 5.94 18.04 15.62
C GLU A 306 7.29 17.67 15.00
N ALA A 307 7.78 16.45 15.27
CA ALA A 307 9.08 16.00 14.78
C ALA A 307 9.14 15.84 13.25
N LEU A 308 8.01 15.53 12.61
CA LEU A 308 7.93 15.33 11.16
C LEU A 308 7.55 16.61 10.39
N GLY A 309 6.95 17.59 11.07
CA GLY A 309 6.52 18.85 10.45
C GLY A 309 5.40 18.68 9.42
N VAL A 310 4.62 17.60 9.52
CA VAL A 310 3.51 17.26 8.62
C VAL A 310 2.31 16.83 9.47
N PRO A 311 1.10 17.34 9.22
CA PRO A 311 -0.06 17.03 10.05
C PRO A 311 -0.39 15.54 10.04
N VAL A 312 -0.62 14.97 11.23
CA VAL A 312 -1.16 13.62 11.39
C VAL A 312 -2.68 13.73 11.40
N THR A 313 -3.31 13.29 10.32
CA THR A 313 -4.75 13.53 10.08
C THR A 313 -5.60 12.28 10.25
N LEU A 314 -5.04 11.09 9.98
CA LEU A 314 -5.77 9.82 10.06
C LEU A 314 -5.10 8.90 11.07
N ILE A 315 -5.82 8.52 12.11
CA ILE A 315 -5.28 7.73 13.23
C ILE A 315 -6.10 6.46 13.37
N GLY A 316 -5.52 5.33 12.95
CA GLY A 316 -6.14 4.03 12.96
C GLY A 316 -6.07 3.36 14.33
N THR A 317 -7.24 3.13 14.92
CA THR A 317 -7.48 2.62 16.27
C THR A 317 -7.95 1.16 16.32
N GLY A 318 -7.68 0.38 15.28
CA GLY A 318 -8.11 -1.01 15.20
C GLY A 318 -8.04 -1.59 13.79
N PRO A 319 -8.60 -2.79 13.56
CA PRO A 319 -8.50 -3.47 12.27
C PRO A 319 -9.47 -2.95 11.21
N GLU A 320 -10.68 -2.56 11.58
CA GLU A 320 -11.71 -2.10 10.63
C GLU A 320 -11.43 -0.67 10.13
N PRO A 321 -11.75 -0.35 8.87
CA PRO A 321 -11.57 0.99 8.32
C PRO A 321 -12.20 2.09 9.18
N HIS A 322 -13.40 1.86 9.74
CA HIS A 322 -14.12 2.85 10.53
C HIS A 322 -13.58 3.04 11.96
N HIS A 323 -12.67 2.18 12.43
CA HIS A 323 -11.86 2.43 13.63
C HIS A 323 -10.76 3.45 13.27
N MET A 324 -11.19 4.69 13.09
CA MET A 324 -10.37 5.80 12.62
C MET A 324 -10.79 7.07 13.35
N VAL A 325 -9.81 7.80 13.89
CA VAL A 325 -9.97 9.21 14.19
C VAL A 325 -9.52 9.99 12.95
N ASP A 326 -10.42 10.80 12.41
CA ASP A 326 -10.15 11.65 11.25
C ASP A 326 -10.15 13.12 11.68
N LEU A 327 -9.01 13.75 11.51
CA LEU A 327 -8.70 15.14 11.86
C LEU A 327 -8.49 16.02 10.62
N ARG A 328 -8.78 15.53 9.41
CA ARG A 328 -8.49 16.26 8.16
C ARG A 328 -9.15 17.65 8.17
N LYS A 329 -10.43 17.71 8.54
CA LYS A 329 -11.19 18.97 8.62
C LYS A 329 -10.60 19.93 9.66
N GLU A 330 -10.27 19.42 10.84
CA GLU A 330 -9.69 20.19 11.95
C GLU A 330 -8.29 20.72 11.62
N LYS A 331 -7.56 20.01 10.75
CA LYS A 331 -6.20 20.37 10.29
C LYS A 331 -6.20 21.13 8.96
N GLY A 332 -7.37 21.46 8.40
CA GLY A 332 -7.50 22.24 7.17
C GLY A 332 -7.06 21.49 5.89
N ILE A 333 -7.16 20.16 5.91
CA ILE A 333 -6.87 19.25 4.79
C ILE A 333 -8.17 18.80 4.14
#